data_AF-A0A9P7KFU4-F1
#
_entry.id   AF-A0A9P7KFU4-F1
#
_cell.length_a   1.000
_cell.length_b   1.000
_cell.length_c   1.000
_cell.angle_alpha   90.00
_cell.angle_beta   90.00
_cell.angle_gamma   90.00
#
_symmetry.space_group_name_H-M   'P 1'
#
loop_
_entity.id
_entity.type
_entity.pdbx_description
1 polymer ?
#
loop_
_entity_poly.entity_id
_entity_poly.type
_entity_poly.pdbx_seq_one_letter_code
_entity_poly.pdbx_strand_id
1 'polypeptide(L)'
;MLPGTSSTATRLNCLLALTVVLSNLAAADSVTVSVPSTASSHNVVQSNFLGISFELSFIDEYFGNDTSSIPATVVNYLLAIRGRTGNNPLRLRVGGNSMDSSAYVPNQTHLLELVPDASNANNQPVTYGPKLWEVMKRVADDVGGAEYLVGT
;
A
#
# COMPACT_ATOMS: atom_id res chain seq x y z
N MET A 1 -65.84 -30.44 1.28
CA MET A 1 -64.69 -30.78 2.16
C MET A 1 -63.56 -31.27 1.26
N LEU A 2 -62.45 -30.55 1.24
CA LEU A 2 -61.34 -30.70 0.30
C LEU A 2 -60.50 -31.99 0.55
N PRO A 3 -59.91 -32.60 -0.49
CA PRO A 3 -59.08 -33.79 -0.33
C PRO A 3 -57.70 -33.43 0.23
N GLY A 4 -57.42 -33.86 1.47
CA GLY A 4 -56.16 -33.67 2.17
C GLY A 4 -55.21 -34.86 2.02
N THR A 5 -54.66 -35.10 0.83
CA THR A 5 -53.63 -36.14 0.61
C THR A 5 -52.60 -35.67 -0.43
N SER A 6 -51.73 -34.72 -0.07
CA SER A 6 -50.67 -34.22 -0.99
C SER A 6 -49.34 -33.87 -0.28
N SER A 7 -49.27 -33.95 1.05
CA SER A 7 -48.13 -33.42 1.83
C SER A 7 -46.90 -34.34 1.88
N THR A 8 -47.09 -35.66 1.97
CA THR A 8 -45.98 -36.62 2.14
C THR A 8 -45.22 -36.92 0.85
N ALA A 9 -45.92 -37.06 -0.29
CA ALA A 9 -45.28 -37.28 -1.59
C ALA A 9 -44.42 -36.08 -2.02
N THR A 10 -44.90 -34.86 -1.76
CA THR A 10 -44.17 -33.62 -2.03
C THR A 10 -42.88 -33.51 -1.21
N ARG A 11 -42.93 -33.90 0.08
CA ARG A 11 -41.75 -33.93 0.96
C ARG A 11 -40.69 -34.93 0.52
N LEU A 12 -41.11 -36.13 0.07
CA LEU A 12 -40.20 -37.16 -0.42
C LEU A 12 -39.52 -36.72 -1.74
N ASN A 13 -40.29 -36.11 -2.66
CA ASN A 13 -39.75 -35.58 -3.91
C ASN A 13 -38.78 -34.41 -3.70
N CYS A 14 -39.04 -33.53 -2.73
CA CYS A 14 -38.11 -32.46 -2.37
C CYS A 14 -36.82 -33.01 -1.75
N LEU A 15 -36.90 -34.05 -0.92
CA LEU A 15 -35.72 -34.66 -0.31
C LEU A 15 -34.84 -35.35 -1.36
N LEU A 16 -35.46 -36.08 -2.30
CA LEU A 16 -34.77 -36.69 -3.45
C LEU A 16 -34.12 -35.63 -4.35
N ALA A 17 -34.83 -34.54 -4.65
CA ALA A 17 -34.28 -33.44 -5.44
C ALA A 17 -33.08 -32.78 -4.74
N LEU A 18 -33.14 -32.59 -3.41
CA LEU A 18 -32.05 -32.00 -2.63
C LEU A 18 -30.81 -32.92 -2.60
N THR A 19 -30.99 -34.24 -2.47
CA THR A 19 -29.87 -35.19 -2.56
C THR A 19 -29.23 -35.21 -3.95
N VAL A 20 -30.01 -35.11 -5.03
CA VAL A 20 -29.47 -35.05 -6.40
C VAL A 20 -28.68 -33.75 -6.63
N VAL A 21 -29.14 -32.61 -6.10
CA VAL A 21 -28.41 -31.33 -6.21
C VAL A 21 -27.11 -31.37 -5.40
N LEU A 22 -27.13 -31.91 -4.18
CA LEU A 22 -25.93 -32.05 -3.33
C LEU A 22 -24.89 -33.01 -3.94
N SER A 23 -25.32 -34.02 -4.70
CA SER A 23 -24.44 -34.98 -5.37
C SER A 23 -23.69 -34.38 -6.58
N ASN A 24 -24.18 -33.25 -7.11
CA ASN A 24 -23.61 -32.54 -8.26
C ASN A 24 -22.75 -31.32 -7.84
N LEU A 25 -22.50 -31.13 -6.55
CA LEU A 25 -21.44 -30.24 -6.08
C LEU A 25 -20.09 -30.89 -6.40
N ALA A 26 -19.64 -30.72 -7.64
CA ALA A 26 -18.27 -31.07 -8.01
C ALA A 26 -17.33 -30.24 -7.12
N ALA A 27 -16.53 -30.92 -6.30
CA ALA A 27 -15.41 -30.27 -5.64
C ALA A 27 -14.50 -29.70 -6.73
N ALA A 28 -14.09 -28.44 -6.58
CA ALA A 28 -13.12 -27.85 -7.49
C ALA A 28 -11.86 -28.74 -7.51
N ASP A 29 -11.40 -29.08 -8.71
CA ASP A 29 -10.23 -29.91 -8.90
C ASP A 29 -9.01 -29.23 -8.25
N SER A 30 -8.18 -29.98 -7.53
CA SER A 30 -7.03 -29.39 -6.86
C SER A 30 -6.01 -28.92 -7.89
N VAL A 31 -5.70 -27.62 -7.88
CA VAL A 31 -4.61 -27.08 -8.70
C VAL A 31 -3.28 -27.56 -8.12
N THR A 32 -2.58 -28.43 -8.86
CA THR A 32 -1.24 -28.87 -8.45
C THR A 32 -0.23 -27.77 -8.79
N VAL A 33 0.33 -27.12 -7.76
CA VAL A 33 1.40 -26.15 -7.91
C VAL A 33 2.74 -26.85 -7.70
N SER A 34 3.58 -26.89 -8.73
CA SER A 34 4.95 -27.38 -8.63
C SER A 34 5.91 -26.20 -8.51
N VAL A 35 6.65 -26.12 -7.41
CA VAL A 35 7.74 -25.16 -7.24
C VAL A 35 9.04 -25.87 -7.58
N PRO A 36 9.79 -25.45 -8.61
CA PRO A 36 11.07 -26.05 -8.95
C PRO A 36 12.03 -26.01 -7.75
N SER A 37 12.73 -27.11 -7.48
CA SER A 37 13.74 -27.19 -6.41
C SER A 37 14.97 -26.33 -6.67
N THR A 38 15.17 -25.92 -7.92
CA THR A 38 16.19 -24.98 -8.35
C THR A 38 15.54 -23.79 -9.05
N ALA A 39 15.88 -22.58 -8.66
CA ALA A 39 15.43 -21.38 -9.35
C ALA A 39 15.89 -21.42 -10.82
N SER A 40 14.95 -21.26 -11.74
CA SER A 40 15.28 -21.13 -13.18
C SER A 40 15.84 -19.75 -13.53
N SER A 41 15.77 -18.78 -12.61
CA SER A 41 16.25 -17.42 -12.79
C SER A 41 17.48 -17.14 -11.92
N HIS A 42 18.38 -16.33 -12.44
CA HIS A 42 19.53 -15.79 -11.70
C HIS A 42 19.22 -14.44 -11.02
N ASN A 43 17.97 -13.97 -11.06
CA ASN A 43 17.58 -12.69 -10.47
C ASN A 43 17.52 -12.82 -8.94
N VAL A 44 18.26 -11.97 -8.25
CA VAL A 44 18.21 -11.89 -6.78
C VAL A 44 17.22 -10.81 -6.39
N VAL A 45 16.13 -11.20 -5.73
CA VAL A 45 15.18 -10.26 -5.12
C VAL A 45 15.74 -9.84 -3.76
N GLN A 46 16.12 -8.57 -3.64
CA GLN A 46 16.65 -8.01 -2.40
C GLN A 46 15.56 -7.92 -1.33
N SER A 47 15.95 -8.01 -0.05
CA SER A 47 15.00 -7.93 1.07
C SER A 47 14.28 -6.57 1.18
N ASN A 48 14.83 -5.51 0.58
CA ASN A 48 14.18 -4.19 0.45
C ASN A 48 13.63 -3.95 -0.97
N PHE A 49 13.26 -5.01 -1.70
CA PHE A 49 12.64 -4.88 -3.01
C PHE A 49 11.32 -4.09 -2.97
N LEU A 50 10.53 -4.29 -1.91
CA LEU A 50 9.35 -3.47 -1.63
C LEU A 50 9.77 -2.03 -1.28
N GLY A 51 9.21 -1.06 -1.99
CA GLY A 51 9.33 0.37 -1.67
C GLY A 51 7.97 1.03 -1.59
N ILE A 52 7.92 2.20 -0.94
CA ILE A 52 6.71 3.03 -0.81
C ILE A 52 6.96 4.38 -1.48
N SER A 53 6.00 4.88 -2.25
CA SER A 53 6.05 6.23 -2.81
C SER A 53 4.99 7.11 -2.16
N PHE A 54 5.36 8.36 -1.90
CA PHE A 54 4.50 9.43 -1.45
C PHE A 54 4.44 10.54 -2.51
N GLU A 55 3.28 11.15 -2.67
CA GLU A 55 3.15 12.42 -3.41
C GLU A 55 3.83 13.54 -2.60
N LEU A 56 4.63 14.38 -3.26
CA LEU A 56 5.30 15.50 -2.61
C LEU A 56 4.30 16.43 -1.93
N SER A 57 3.17 16.74 -2.57
CA SER A 57 2.19 17.71 -2.05
C SER A 57 1.46 17.28 -0.78
N PHE A 58 1.62 16.03 -0.34
CA PHE A 58 0.96 15.48 0.85
C PHE A 58 1.94 14.88 1.85
N ILE A 59 3.26 15.06 1.64
CA ILE A 59 4.25 14.41 2.52
C ILE A 59 4.16 14.94 3.95
N ASP A 60 3.70 16.19 4.15
CA ASP A 60 3.42 16.79 5.45
C ASP A 60 2.25 16.14 6.20
N GLU A 61 1.23 15.64 5.50
CA GLU A 61 0.13 14.90 6.13
C GLU A 61 0.61 13.58 6.75
N TYR A 62 1.64 12.97 6.15
CA TYR A 62 2.21 11.72 6.64
C TYR A 62 3.31 11.95 7.67
N PHE A 63 4.25 12.86 7.38
CA PHE A 63 5.48 13.04 8.17
C PHE A 63 5.44 14.27 9.06
N GLY A 64 4.34 15.01 9.11
CA GLY A 64 4.24 16.27 9.83
C GLY A 64 4.94 17.42 9.11
N ASN A 65 4.77 18.61 9.66
CA ASN A 65 5.33 19.85 9.11
C ASN A 65 6.78 20.11 9.57
N ASP A 66 7.22 19.40 10.60
CA ASP A 66 8.57 19.49 11.16
C ASP A 66 8.92 18.22 11.95
N THR A 67 10.16 18.13 12.41
CA THR A 67 10.67 16.94 13.14
C THR A 67 10.02 16.67 14.50
N SER A 68 9.24 17.62 15.03
CA SER A 68 8.51 17.48 16.29
C SER A 68 7.07 17.00 16.09
N SER A 69 6.56 17.10 14.86
CA SER A 69 5.17 16.77 14.51
C SER A 69 5.04 15.47 13.70
N ILE A 70 6.12 14.70 13.53
CA ILE A 70 6.09 13.39 12.87
C ILE A 70 5.14 12.44 13.64
N PRO A 71 4.04 11.97 13.02
CA PRO A 71 3.09 11.09 13.68
C PRO A 71 3.72 9.73 14.03
N ALA A 72 3.64 9.30 15.29
CA ALA A 72 4.15 7.99 15.71
C ALA A 72 3.52 6.83 14.91
N THR A 73 2.29 6.99 14.42
CA THR A 73 1.60 6.00 13.59
C THR A 73 2.35 5.70 12.29
N VAL A 74 2.86 6.72 11.58
CA VAL A 74 3.61 6.50 10.34
C VAL A 74 4.93 5.81 10.64
N VAL A 75 5.61 6.21 11.71
CA VAL A 75 6.88 5.61 12.14
C VAL A 75 6.68 4.13 12.48
N ASN A 76 5.65 3.80 13.26
CA ASN A 76 5.33 2.41 13.62
C ASN A 76 5.01 1.55 12.39
N TYR A 77 4.27 2.11 11.42
CA TYR A 77 3.99 1.43 10.16
C TYR A 77 5.27 1.14 9.37
N LEU A 78 6.14 2.14 9.20
CA LEU A 78 7.39 1.99 8.47
C LEU A 78 8.39 1.08 9.21
N LEU A 79 8.44 1.13 10.55
CA LEU A 79 9.23 0.21 11.38
C LEU A 79 8.81 -1.25 11.16
N ALA A 80 7.50 -1.53 11.09
CA ALA A 80 7.01 -2.88 10.83
C ALA A 80 7.46 -3.43 9.46
N ILE A 81 7.61 -2.55 8.46
CA ILE A 81 8.15 -2.90 7.15
C ILE A 81 9.66 -3.05 7.22
N ARG A 82 10.37 -2.11 7.85
CA ARG A 82 11.83 -2.14 8.05
C ARG A 82 12.30 -3.42 8.75
N GLY A 83 11.51 -3.93 9.71
CA GLY A 83 11.76 -5.22 10.36
C GLY A 83 11.80 -6.43 9.42
N ARG A 84 11.29 -6.29 8.18
CA ARG A 84 11.29 -7.33 7.14
C ARG A 84 12.37 -7.14 6.08
N THR A 85 13.09 -6.02 6.09
CA THR A 85 14.12 -5.72 5.08
C THR A 85 15.52 -6.21 5.49
N GLY A 86 15.68 -6.87 6.63
CA GLY A 86 16.97 -7.41 7.09
C GLY A 86 18.01 -6.30 7.29
N ASN A 87 19.19 -6.43 6.67
CA ASN A 87 20.25 -5.42 6.74
C ASN A 87 20.08 -4.27 5.74
N ASN A 88 19.15 -4.40 4.79
CA ASN A 88 18.93 -3.38 3.78
C ASN A 88 17.99 -2.28 4.31
N PRO A 89 18.25 -1.00 4.00
CA PRO A 89 17.38 0.10 4.42
C PRO A 89 16.02 0.04 3.71
N LEU A 90 15.01 0.64 4.34
CA LEU A 90 13.70 0.80 3.73
C LEU A 90 13.80 1.74 2.51
N ARG A 91 13.17 1.39 1.39
CA ARG A 91 13.15 2.25 0.20
C ARG A 91 11.90 3.10 0.18
N LEU A 92 12.10 4.41 0.19
CA LEU A 92 11.02 5.40 0.12
C LEU A 92 11.23 6.29 -1.10
N ARG A 93 10.13 6.73 -1.72
CA ARG A 93 10.14 7.73 -2.78
C ARG A 93 9.27 8.92 -2.37
N VAL A 94 9.74 10.13 -2.63
CA VAL A 94 8.96 11.36 -2.56
C VAL A 94 8.96 12.00 -3.95
N GLY A 95 7.79 12.22 -4.53
CA GLY A 95 7.68 12.81 -5.88
C GLY A 95 6.25 12.71 -6.39
N GLY A 96 6.08 12.12 -7.58
CA GLY A 96 4.76 11.97 -8.21
C GLY A 96 4.44 13.16 -9.10
N ASN A 97 3.22 13.25 -9.61
CA ASN A 97 2.84 14.36 -10.50
C ASN A 97 2.95 15.71 -9.79
N SER A 98 2.73 15.72 -8.46
CA SER A 98 2.93 16.91 -7.63
C SER A 98 4.35 17.46 -7.69
N MET A 99 5.35 16.66 -8.08
CA MET A 99 6.74 17.12 -8.24
C MET A 99 6.99 17.87 -9.55
N ASP A 100 6.28 17.54 -10.63
CA ASP A 100 6.60 17.96 -12.01
C ASP A 100 6.68 19.48 -12.20
N SER A 101 5.97 20.24 -11.37
CA SER A 101 5.94 21.71 -11.41
C SER A 101 6.23 22.34 -10.05
N SER A 102 6.76 21.55 -9.11
CA SER A 102 7.18 22.02 -7.80
C SER A 102 8.58 22.63 -7.84
N ALA A 103 8.86 23.56 -6.94
CA ALA A 103 10.14 24.28 -6.92
C ALA A 103 10.79 24.24 -5.53
N TYR A 104 12.09 23.92 -5.50
CA TYR A 104 12.88 24.05 -4.29
C TYR A 104 13.18 25.54 -4.01
N VAL A 105 12.88 25.99 -2.79
CA VAL A 105 13.13 27.35 -2.31
C VAL A 105 14.10 27.29 -1.12
N PRO A 106 15.38 27.64 -1.31
CA PRO A 106 16.42 27.45 -0.28
C PRO A 106 16.16 28.16 1.06
N ASN A 107 15.45 29.29 1.01
CA ASN A 107 15.17 30.12 2.19
C ASN A 107 13.77 29.89 2.78
N GLN A 108 13.02 28.91 2.27
CA GLN A 108 11.69 28.59 2.78
C GLN A 108 11.79 27.97 4.17
N THR A 109 11.01 28.50 5.10
CA THR A 109 10.97 28.03 6.49
C THR A 109 9.96 26.91 6.70
N HIS A 110 8.91 26.89 5.90
CA HIS A 110 7.88 25.84 5.90
C HIS A 110 8.36 24.61 5.13
N LEU A 111 7.83 23.43 5.48
CA LEU A 111 8.16 22.19 4.79
C LEU A 111 7.70 22.23 3.32
N LEU A 112 6.43 22.61 3.10
CA LEU A 112 5.82 22.79 1.78
C LEU A 112 4.87 23.99 1.84
N GLU A 113 4.64 24.60 0.69
CA GLU A 113 3.54 25.56 0.49
C GLU A 113 2.89 25.29 -0.87
N LEU A 114 1.57 25.09 -0.90
CA LEU A 114 0.83 24.92 -2.15
C LEU A 114 0.96 26.16 -3.02
N VAL A 115 1.27 25.94 -4.31
CA VAL A 115 1.30 27.03 -5.28
C VAL A 115 -0.14 27.52 -5.49
N PRO A 116 -0.42 28.82 -5.37
CA PRO A 116 -1.75 29.37 -5.62
C PRO A 116 -2.27 29.03 -7.02
N ASP A 117 -3.60 28.90 -7.15
CA ASP A 117 -4.28 28.65 -8.42
C ASP A 117 -3.93 27.32 -9.13
N ALA A 118 -3.39 26.35 -8.39
CA ALA A 118 -3.19 24.97 -8.83
C ALA A 118 -4.54 24.23 -9.08
N SER A 119 -5.20 24.54 -10.19
CA SER A 119 -6.54 24.02 -10.54
C SER A 119 -6.54 22.57 -11.05
N ASN A 120 -5.38 22.00 -11.37
CA ASN A 120 -5.28 20.64 -11.89
C ASN A 120 -5.25 19.62 -10.75
N ALA A 121 -6.35 18.94 -10.47
CA ALA A 121 -6.41 17.90 -9.43
C ALA A 121 -5.36 16.77 -9.59
N ASN A 122 -4.83 16.56 -10.80
CA ASN A 122 -3.80 15.55 -11.07
C ASN A 122 -2.36 16.05 -10.87
N ASN A 123 -2.16 17.36 -10.68
CA ASN A 123 -0.86 17.97 -10.38
C ASN A 123 -1.07 19.15 -9.42
N GLN A 124 -0.71 18.94 -8.16
CA GLN A 124 -0.81 19.91 -7.08
C GLN A 124 0.61 20.39 -6.71
N PRO A 125 1.19 21.34 -7.45
CA PRO A 125 2.56 21.77 -7.20
C PRO A 125 2.68 22.54 -5.88
N VAL A 126 3.86 22.42 -5.28
CA VAL A 126 4.26 23.08 -4.04
C VAL A 126 5.62 23.76 -4.23
N THR A 127 5.88 24.77 -3.41
CA THR A 127 7.26 25.15 -3.09
C THR A 127 7.71 24.36 -1.86
N TYR A 128 8.97 23.91 -1.84
CA TYR A 128 9.50 23.11 -0.75
C TYR A 128 10.91 23.56 -0.34
N GLY A 129 11.22 23.45 0.94
CA GLY A 129 12.46 23.99 1.52
C GLY A 129 13.37 22.94 2.17
N PRO A 130 14.49 23.38 2.80
CA PRO A 130 15.40 22.50 3.54
C PRO A 130 14.71 21.63 4.61
N LYS A 131 13.59 22.11 5.17
CA LYS A 131 12.82 21.41 6.20
C LYS A 131 12.33 20.03 5.75
N LEU A 132 12.05 19.85 4.46
CA LEU A 132 11.70 18.54 3.89
C LEU A 132 12.80 17.51 4.15
N TRP A 133 14.06 17.88 3.93
CA TRP A 133 15.21 17.00 4.14
C TRP A 133 15.44 16.68 5.60
N GLU A 134 15.21 17.65 6.49
CA GLU A 134 15.30 17.43 7.95
C GLU A 134 14.26 16.41 8.43
N VAL A 135 13.02 16.55 7.97
CA VAL A 135 11.92 15.63 8.31
C VAL A 135 12.17 14.23 7.74
N MET A 136 12.53 14.12 6.46
CA MET A 136 12.87 12.84 5.84
C MET A 136 14.05 12.16 6.55
N LYS A 137 15.10 12.93 6.90
CA LYS A 137 16.21 12.41 7.67
C LYS A 137 15.76 11.90 9.04
N ARG A 138 14.95 12.68 9.76
CA ARG A 138 14.45 12.27 11.07
C ARG A 138 13.61 10.99 10.99
N VAL A 139 12.75 10.87 9.98
CA VAL A 139 11.99 9.64 9.74
C VAL A 139 12.93 8.46 9.46
N ALA A 140 13.95 8.63 8.62
CA ALA A 140 14.94 7.57 8.37
C ALA A 140 15.68 7.14 9.64
N ASP A 141 16.05 8.08 10.51
CA ASP A 141 16.70 7.81 11.78
C ASP A 141 15.74 7.06 12.73
N ASP A 142 14.50 7.52 12.87
CA ASP A 142 13.48 6.94 13.76
C ASP A 142 13.07 5.52 13.32
N VAL A 143 13.11 5.20 12.02
CA VAL A 143 12.81 3.85 11.51
C VAL A 143 14.02 2.90 11.54
N GLY A 144 15.22 3.37 11.88
CA GLY A 144 16.43 2.53 11.86
C GLY A 144 17.01 2.29 10.45
N GLY A 145 16.84 3.27 9.56
CA GLY A 145 17.45 3.34 8.23
C GLY A 145 16.44 3.28 7.09
N ALA A 146 16.37 4.39 6.34
CA ALA A 146 15.66 4.48 5.07
C ALA A 146 16.52 5.21 4.03
N GLU A 147 16.36 4.81 2.77
CA GLU A 147 16.92 5.48 1.59
C GLU A 147 15.81 6.13 0.79
N TYR A 148 16.02 7.37 0.38
CA TYR A 148 15.03 8.15 -0.37
C TYR A 148 15.44 8.29 -1.83
N LEU A 149 14.47 8.04 -2.71
CA LEU A 149 14.47 8.50 -4.09
C LEU A 149 13.61 9.75 -4.16
N VAL A 150 14.21 10.87 -4.53
CA VAL A 150 13.48 12.13 -4.71
C VAL A 150 13.26 12.32 -6.20
N GLY A 151 12.04 12.73 -6.59
CA GLY A 151 11.76 13.12 -7.96
C GLY A 151 12.68 14.26 -8.44
N THR A 152 12.76 14.44 -9.75
CA THR A 152 13.50 15.54 -10.40
C THR A 152 12.55 16.36 -11.22
#